data_AF-A0A1R3WZD3-F1
#
_entry.id   AF-A0A1R3WZD3-F1
#
_cell.length_a   1.000
_cell.length_b   1.000
_cell.length_c   1.000
_cell.angle_alpha   90.00
_cell.angle_beta   90.00
_cell.angle_gamma   90.00
#
_symmetry.space_group_name_H-M   'P 1'
#
loop_
_entity.id
_entity.type
_entity.pdbx_description
1 polymer ?
#
loop_
_entity_poly.entity_id
_entity_poly.type
_entity_poly.pdbx_seq_one_letter_code
_entity_poly.pdbx_strand_id
1 'polypeptide(L)'
;MGAYDAVIEIPRGSRVKYEVDHGTGRVFLDRVLYTAFGYPTNYGFFENTLGEDGDPLDVLVILDYDLHPGILASVRPVGVLKMSDEKGGDDKVVAVIAGDPRWDHIQDVNDIGQHLRDEIAHFFEHYKDLEPPKWVKVDEWADAAEAERLVGEAFERFAEHEGVTKTQGEGIAPSTL
;
A
#
# COMPACT_ATOMS: atom_id res chain seq x y z
N MET A 1 10.82 13.11 9.55
CA MET A 1 9.88 12.20 8.89
C MET A 1 8.58 12.22 9.66
N GLY A 2 7.47 12.38 8.96
CA GLY A 2 6.15 12.39 9.56
C GLY A 2 5.73 11.00 10.03
N ALA A 3 4.73 10.96 10.89
CA ALA A 3 3.96 9.76 11.17
C ALA A 3 2.57 9.94 10.57
N TYR A 4 2.07 8.91 9.90
CA TYR A 4 0.83 8.93 9.14
C TYR A 4 0.00 7.70 9.50
N ASP A 5 -1.31 7.84 9.44
CA ASP A 5 -2.20 6.72 9.69
C ASP A 5 -2.40 5.90 8.40
N ALA A 6 -2.26 4.59 8.52
CA ALA A 6 -2.44 3.63 7.45
C ALA A 6 -3.47 2.57 7.85
N VAL A 7 -4.41 2.26 6.95
CA VAL A 7 -5.38 1.19 7.13
C VAL A 7 -4.85 -0.05 6.43
N ILE A 8 -4.71 -1.15 7.18
CA ILE A 8 -4.26 -2.42 6.63
C ILE A 8 -5.40 -3.12 5.90
N GLU A 9 -5.13 -3.62 4.69
CA GLU A 9 -6.07 -4.41 3.91
C GLU A 9 -5.65 -5.87 3.83
N ILE A 10 -4.36 -6.13 3.61
CA ILE A 10 -3.85 -7.45 3.29
C ILE A 10 -2.73 -7.83 4.27
N PRO A 11 -2.92 -8.89 5.07
CA PRO A 11 -1.87 -9.40 5.94
C PRO A 11 -0.68 -9.95 5.12
N ARG A 12 0.52 -9.85 5.67
CA ARG A 12 1.71 -10.51 5.12
C ARG A 12 1.45 -12.01 4.89
N GLY A 13 1.95 -12.54 3.79
CA GLY A 13 1.80 -13.93 3.36
C GLY A 13 0.43 -14.28 2.79
N SER A 14 -0.56 -13.39 2.88
CA SER A 14 -1.89 -13.64 2.32
C SER A 14 -1.86 -13.72 0.81
N ARG A 15 -2.60 -14.70 0.26
CA ARG A 15 -2.93 -14.79 -1.17
C ARG A 15 -4.29 -14.18 -1.49
N VAL A 16 -5.01 -13.75 -0.46
CA VAL A 16 -6.34 -13.16 -0.56
C VAL A 16 -6.14 -11.66 -0.63
N LYS A 17 -6.49 -11.07 -1.78
CA LYS A 17 -6.45 -9.64 -2.01
C LYS A 17 -7.78 -9.05 -1.55
N TYR A 18 -7.75 -8.52 -0.34
CA TYR A 18 -8.81 -7.70 0.20
C TYR A 18 -8.66 -6.26 -0.29
N GLU A 19 -9.77 -5.53 -0.31
CA GLU A 19 -9.82 -4.08 -0.50
C GLU A 19 -10.85 -3.50 0.48
N VAL A 20 -10.69 -2.23 0.83
CA VAL A 20 -11.68 -1.45 1.57
C VAL A 20 -12.54 -0.66 0.60
N ASP A 21 -13.84 -0.81 0.72
CA ASP A 21 -14.77 0.08 0.04
C ASP A 21 -14.80 1.43 0.73
N HIS A 22 -14.18 2.43 0.13
CA HIS A 22 -14.07 3.78 0.68
C HIS A 22 -15.42 4.50 0.82
N GLY A 23 -16.46 4.06 0.11
CA GLY A 23 -17.83 4.59 0.26
C GLY A 23 -18.56 4.01 1.48
N THR A 24 -18.31 2.75 1.83
CA THR A 24 -19.01 2.06 2.93
C THR A 24 -18.16 1.75 4.16
N GLY A 25 -16.83 1.85 4.05
CA GLY A 25 -15.84 1.42 5.04
C GLY A 25 -15.72 -0.10 5.19
N ARG A 26 -16.35 -0.91 4.34
CA ARG A 26 -16.31 -2.37 4.48
C ARG A 26 -15.10 -2.97 3.78
N VAL A 27 -14.47 -3.92 4.45
CA VAL A 27 -13.50 -4.83 3.80
C VAL A 27 -14.26 -5.83 2.93
N PHE A 28 -13.88 -5.96 1.68
CA PHE A 28 -14.41 -6.96 0.75
C PHE A 28 -13.29 -7.75 0.07
N LEU A 29 -13.67 -8.89 -0.52
CA LEU A 29 -12.77 -9.70 -1.32
C LEU A 29 -12.77 -9.17 -2.76
N ASP A 30 -11.66 -8.59 -3.21
CA ASP A 30 -11.44 -8.32 -4.63
C ASP A 30 -11.22 -9.65 -5.36
N ARG A 31 -10.13 -10.37 -5.00
CA ARG A 31 -9.83 -11.69 -5.56
C ARG A 31 -8.83 -12.49 -4.74
N VAL A 32 -8.70 -13.76 -5.06
CA VAL A 32 -7.51 -14.55 -4.68
C VAL A 32 -6.48 -14.40 -5.79
N LEU A 33 -5.21 -14.18 -5.45
CA LEU A 33 -4.14 -14.06 -6.43
C LEU A 33 -4.07 -15.30 -7.33
N TYR A 34 -3.89 -15.07 -8.63
CA TYR A 34 -3.91 -16.12 -9.64
C TYR A 34 -2.60 -16.92 -9.63
N THR A 35 -1.54 -16.31 -9.13
CA THR A 35 -0.24 -16.92 -8.82
C THR A 35 -0.24 -17.57 -7.44
N ALA A 36 0.82 -18.34 -7.16
CA ALA A 36 1.02 -19.00 -5.85
C ALA A 36 1.67 -18.08 -4.80
N PHE A 37 1.81 -16.79 -5.08
CA PHE A 37 2.47 -15.84 -4.19
C PHE A 37 1.55 -15.35 -3.07
N GLY A 38 2.16 -14.89 -1.99
CA GLY A 38 1.52 -14.09 -0.95
C GLY A 38 2.25 -12.76 -0.76
N TYR A 39 1.56 -11.75 -0.25
CA TYR A 39 2.11 -10.42 -0.06
C TYR A 39 3.35 -10.44 0.86
N PRO A 40 4.46 -9.78 0.48
CA PRO A 40 5.73 -9.88 1.22
C PRO A 40 5.71 -9.12 2.56
N THR A 41 4.82 -8.13 2.69
CA THR A 41 4.61 -7.31 3.89
C THR A 41 3.11 -7.20 4.19
N ASN A 42 2.76 -6.57 5.32
CA ASN A 42 1.40 -6.06 5.44
C ASN A 42 1.21 -4.95 4.38
N TYR A 43 0.02 -4.86 3.82
CA TYR A 43 -0.30 -3.94 2.75
C TYR A 43 -1.62 -3.23 3.05
N GLY A 44 -1.71 -1.97 2.66
CA GLY A 44 -2.94 -1.21 2.69
C GLY A 44 -2.70 0.17 2.12
N PHE A 45 -3.33 1.20 2.69
CA PHE A 45 -3.26 2.57 2.19
C PHE A 45 -3.18 3.60 3.30
N PHE A 46 -2.70 4.80 2.98
CA PHE A 46 -2.72 5.94 3.90
C PHE A 46 -4.11 6.57 3.99
N GLU A 47 -4.59 6.77 5.22
CA GLU A 47 -5.87 7.40 5.47
C GLU A 47 -5.89 8.87 5.01
N ASN A 48 -7.01 9.31 4.41
CA ASN A 48 -7.18 10.68 3.90
C ASN A 48 -6.17 11.10 2.82
N THR A 49 -5.80 10.17 1.94
CA THR A 49 -4.93 10.44 0.80
C THR A 49 -5.60 10.11 -0.52
N LEU A 50 -5.10 10.70 -1.62
CA LEU A 50 -5.55 10.43 -2.98
C LEU A 50 -4.31 10.29 -3.90
N GLY A 51 -4.12 9.10 -4.45
CA GLY A 51 -3.16 8.77 -5.48
C GLY A 51 -3.53 9.39 -6.84
N GLU A 52 -2.61 9.32 -7.79
CA GLU A 52 -2.83 9.83 -9.15
C GLU A 52 -3.84 8.97 -9.95
N ASP A 53 -4.01 7.72 -9.53
CA ASP A 53 -5.00 6.79 -10.07
C ASP A 53 -6.40 6.99 -9.47
N GLY A 54 -6.55 7.86 -8.47
CA GLY A 54 -7.82 8.18 -7.81
C GLY A 54 -8.21 7.26 -6.65
N ASP A 55 -7.37 6.28 -6.30
CA ASP A 55 -7.49 5.48 -5.08
C ASP A 55 -6.56 6.07 -3.99
N PRO A 56 -6.72 5.75 -2.70
CA PRO A 56 -5.78 6.18 -1.68
C PRO A 56 -4.35 5.69 -1.94
N LEU A 57 -3.35 6.44 -1.46
CA LEU A 57 -1.95 6.08 -1.68
C LEU A 57 -1.59 4.79 -0.94
N ASP A 58 -1.12 3.80 -1.68
CA ASP A 58 -0.73 2.50 -1.14
C ASP A 58 0.50 2.56 -0.23
N VAL A 59 0.52 1.66 0.76
CA VAL A 59 1.64 1.49 1.70
C VAL A 59 1.91 0.02 2.03
N LEU A 60 3.18 -0.36 1.94
CA LEU A 60 3.74 -1.59 2.49
C LEU A 60 4.29 -1.33 3.89
N VAL A 61 3.77 -2.03 4.88
CA VAL A 61 4.21 -1.88 6.28
C VAL A 61 5.10 -3.07 6.65
N ILE A 62 6.40 -2.80 6.81
CA ILE A 62 7.37 -3.78 7.28
C ILE A 62 7.13 -4.01 8.77
N LEU A 63 6.79 -5.25 9.12
CA LEU A 63 6.56 -5.70 10.48
C LEU A 63 6.82 -7.21 10.59
N ASP A 64 7.32 -7.65 11.74
CA ASP A 64 7.55 -9.08 12.03
C ASP A 64 6.27 -9.85 12.38
N TYR A 65 5.13 -9.17 12.39
CA TYR A 65 3.82 -9.70 12.76
C TYR A 65 2.80 -9.35 11.69
N ASP A 66 1.86 -10.27 11.48
CA ASP A 66 0.74 -10.06 10.58
C ASP A 66 -0.31 -9.19 11.27
N LEU A 67 -0.83 -8.21 10.55
CA LEU A 67 -1.96 -7.39 10.98
C LEU A 67 -3.24 -7.87 10.29
N HIS A 68 -4.39 -7.57 10.88
CA HIS A 68 -5.69 -7.94 10.32
C HIS A 68 -6.26 -6.83 9.43
N PRO A 69 -7.08 -7.16 8.40
CA PRO A 69 -7.76 -6.17 7.58
C PRO A 69 -8.62 -5.21 8.41
N GLY A 70 -8.60 -3.92 8.07
CA GLY A 70 -9.33 -2.84 8.73
C GLY A 70 -8.65 -2.25 9.97
N ILE A 71 -7.44 -2.71 10.33
CA ILE A 71 -6.68 -2.12 11.45
C ILE A 71 -6.00 -0.84 10.99
N LEU A 72 -6.14 0.22 11.79
CA LEU A 72 -5.37 1.46 11.67
C LEU A 72 -4.01 1.31 12.37
N ALA A 73 -2.93 1.67 11.69
CA ALA A 73 -1.57 1.67 12.20
C ALA A 73 -0.90 3.02 11.93
N SER A 74 -0.20 3.56 12.93
CA SER A 74 0.65 4.74 12.74
C SER A 74 2.01 4.32 12.18
N VAL A 75 2.35 4.83 11.00
CA VAL A 75 3.52 4.41 10.22
C VAL A 75 4.36 5.60 9.78
N ARG A 76 5.64 5.34 9.56
CA ARG A 76 6.61 6.30 9.02
C ARG A 76 7.15 5.77 7.70
N PRO A 77 6.96 6.49 6.57
CA PRO A 77 7.55 6.13 5.29
C PRO A 77 9.07 6.01 5.41
N VAL A 78 9.71 5.18 4.59
CA VAL A 78 11.17 4.99 4.56
C VAL A 78 11.71 4.81 3.14
N GLY A 79 10.85 4.66 2.14
CA GLY A 79 11.24 4.54 0.74
C GLY A 79 10.04 4.32 -0.15
N VAL A 80 10.29 4.22 -1.45
CA VAL A 80 9.27 3.98 -2.47
C VAL A 80 9.77 2.93 -3.46
N LEU A 81 8.93 1.97 -3.81
CA LEU A 81 9.12 1.15 -5.00
C LEU A 81 8.44 1.85 -6.17
N LYS A 82 9.23 2.35 -7.13
CA LYS A 82 8.73 2.94 -8.37
C LYS A 82 8.42 1.83 -9.35
N MET A 83 7.20 1.83 -9.88
CA MET A 83 6.76 0.81 -10.84
C MET A 83 5.65 1.34 -11.74
N SER A 84 5.44 0.63 -12.84
CA SER A 84 4.35 0.88 -13.78
C SER A 84 3.61 -0.41 -14.11
N ASP A 85 2.33 -0.29 -14.41
CA ASP A 85 1.46 -1.39 -14.84
C ASP A 85 0.65 -1.01 -16.09
N GLU A 86 -0.31 -1.85 -16.48
CA GLU A 86 -1.14 -1.61 -17.66
C GLU A 86 -1.98 -0.30 -17.64
N LYS A 87 -2.09 0.35 -16.48
CA LYS A 87 -2.86 1.59 -16.27
C LYS A 87 -1.98 2.84 -16.08
N GLY A 88 -0.67 2.71 -15.88
CA GLY A 88 0.22 3.85 -15.69
C GLY A 88 1.27 3.62 -14.59
N GLY A 89 1.70 4.71 -13.94
CA GLY A 89 2.57 4.62 -12.76
C GLY A 89 1.77 4.14 -11.54
N ASP A 90 2.40 3.29 -10.73
CA ASP A 90 1.75 2.60 -9.61
C ASP A 90 2.70 2.52 -8.39
N ASP A 91 3.26 3.67 -8.00
CA ASP A 91 4.24 3.77 -6.92
C ASP A 91 3.74 3.17 -5.60
N LYS A 92 4.61 2.45 -4.90
CA LYS A 92 4.30 1.83 -3.62
C LYS A 92 5.19 2.39 -2.53
N VAL A 93 4.61 3.11 -1.58
CA VAL A 93 5.37 3.60 -0.42
C VAL A 93 5.66 2.43 0.52
N VAL A 94 6.86 2.41 1.09
CA VAL A 94 7.25 1.45 2.12
C VAL A 94 7.45 2.19 3.44
N ALA A 95 6.91 1.64 4.51
CA ALA A 95 6.89 2.25 5.83
C ALA A 95 7.20 1.25 6.95
N VAL A 96 7.57 1.77 8.10
CA VAL A 96 7.75 1.03 9.37
C VAL A 96 6.82 1.62 10.44
N ILE A 97 6.63 0.91 11.56
CA ILE A 97 5.80 1.41 12.66
C ILE A 97 6.41 2.68 13.28
N ALA A 98 5.62 3.74 13.40
CA ALA A 98 6.04 4.98 14.03
C ALA A 98 6.14 4.83 15.56
N GLY A 99 7.21 5.39 16.15
CA GLY A 99 7.40 5.42 17.61
C GLY A 99 7.78 4.09 18.27
N ASP A 100 8.07 3.05 17.48
CA ASP A 100 8.54 1.76 17.97
C ASP A 100 10.08 1.66 17.85
N PRO A 101 10.82 1.59 18.98
CA PRO A 101 12.28 1.59 18.98
C PRO A 101 12.93 0.44 18.19
N ARG A 102 12.18 -0.64 17.92
CA ARG A 102 12.67 -1.74 17.08
C ARG A 102 12.96 -1.27 15.66
N TRP A 103 12.31 -0.20 15.18
CA TRP A 103 12.42 0.32 13.82
C TRP A 103 13.24 1.62 13.72
N ASP A 104 13.83 2.11 14.82
CA ASP A 104 14.62 3.35 14.84
C ASP A 104 15.86 3.30 13.94
N HIS A 105 16.34 2.10 13.61
CA HIS A 105 17.49 1.91 12.73
C HIS A 105 17.13 1.96 11.24
N ILE A 106 15.83 1.98 10.89
CA ILE A 106 15.35 2.05 9.50
C ILE A 106 14.86 3.48 9.24
N GLN A 107 15.71 4.32 8.66
CA GLN A 107 15.41 5.73 8.38
C GLN A 107 15.25 6.00 6.88
N ASP A 108 15.88 5.19 6.03
CA ASP A 108 15.86 5.34 4.58
C ASP A 108 15.81 3.98 3.87
N VAL A 109 15.61 3.98 2.55
CA VAL A 109 15.43 2.80 1.72
C VAL A 109 16.63 1.86 1.76
N ASN A 110 17.82 2.40 2.03
CA ASN A 110 19.06 1.62 2.13
C ASN A 110 19.27 0.98 3.50
N ASP A 111 18.49 1.36 4.51
CA ASP A 111 18.48 0.68 5.81
C ASP A 111 17.63 -0.61 5.75
N ILE A 112 16.72 -0.69 4.78
CA ILE A 112 15.96 -1.91 4.49
C ILE A 112 16.92 -2.97 3.92
N GLY A 113 16.92 -4.17 4.51
CA GLY A 113 17.76 -5.27 4.05
C GLY A 113 17.55 -5.55 2.55
N GLN A 114 18.66 -5.65 1.80
CA GLN A 114 18.63 -5.86 0.35
C GLN A 114 17.70 -7.00 -0.08
N HIS A 115 17.76 -8.13 0.63
CA HIS A 115 16.95 -9.29 0.29
C HIS A 115 15.44 -9.00 0.38
N LEU A 116 15.00 -8.25 1.39
CA LEU A 116 13.59 -7.86 1.51
C LEU A 116 13.17 -6.91 0.38
N ARG A 117 14.06 -5.99 -0.02
CA ARG A 117 13.82 -5.13 -1.20
C ARG A 117 13.66 -5.96 -2.48
N ASP A 118 14.49 -6.98 -2.65
CA ASP A 118 14.42 -7.90 -3.79
C ASP A 118 13.13 -8.74 -3.76
N GLU A 119 12.72 -9.24 -2.59
CA GLU A 119 11.46 -9.99 -2.42
C GLU A 119 10.24 -9.12 -2.75
N ILE A 120 10.22 -7.86 -2.29
CA ILE A 120 9.15 -6.91 -2.59
C ILE A 120 9.07 -6.61 -4.09
N ALA A 121 10.21 -6.28 -4.71
CA ALA A 121 10.26 -6.00 -6.15
C ALA A 121 9.82 -7.22 -6.98
N HIS A 122 10.34 -8.40 -6.67
CA HIS A 122 9.98 -9.64 -7.35
C HIS A 122 8.48 -9.97 -7.20
N PHE A 123 7.89 -9.73 -6.02
CA PHE A 123 6.46 -9.94 -5.83
C PHE A 123 5.64 -9.06 -6.79
N PHE A 124 5.87 -7.75 -6.83
CA PHE A 124 5.07 -6.85 -7.66
C PHE A 124 5.30 -7.06 -9.17
N GLU A 125 6.52 -7.36 -9.60
CA GLU A 125 6.82 -7.68 -11.01
C GLU A 125 5.97 -8.87 -11.50
N HIS A 126 5.70 -9.85 -10.62
CA HIS A 126 5.23 -11.18 -11.04
C HIS A 126 3.85 -11.60 -10.50
N TYR A 127 3.28 -10.93 -9.50
CA TYR A 127 2.03 -11.42 -8.86
C TYR A 127 0.83 -11.49 -9.82
N LYS A 128 0.84 -10.66 -10.87
CA LYS A 128 -0.16 -10.59 -11.95
C LYS A 128 0.15 -11.48 -13.16
N ASP A 129 1.23 -12.29 -13.17
CA ASP A 129 1.69 -13.07 -14.34
C ASP A 129 0.62 -14.00 -14.94
N LEU A 130 -0.34 -14.46 -14.12
CA LEU A 130 -1.42 -15.35 -14.55
C LEU A 130 -2.77 -14.61 -14.75
N GLU A 131 -2.74 -13.28 -14.88
CA GLU A 131 -3.91 -12.42 -15.12
C GLU A 131 -3.84 -11.67 -16.48
N PRO A 132 -3.77 -12.36 -17.64
CA PRO A 132 -3.66 -11.69 -18.93
C PRO A 132 -4.87 -10.76 -19.20
N PRO A 133 -4.66 -9.55 -19.76
CA PRO A 133 -3.42 -9.01 -20.35
C PRO A 133 -2.58 -8.13 -19.40
N LYS A 134 -2.75 -8.25 -18.08
CA LYS A 134 -2.05 -7.41 -17.10
C LYS A 134 -0.55 -7.64 -17.11
N TRP A 135 0.21 -6.61 -16.76
CA TRP A 135 1.66 -6.65 -16.63
C TRP A 135 2.10 -5.64 -15.58
N VAL A 136 3.25 -5.86 -14.98
CA VAL A 136 3.92 -4.91 -14.08
C VAL A 136 5.39 -4.85 -14.47
N LYS A 137 5.99 -3.67 -14.33
CA LYS A 137 7.42 -3.44 -14.45
C LYS A 137 7.89 -2.60 -13.27
N VAL A 138 8.81 -3.14 -12.48
CA VAL A 138 9.53 -2.40 -11.45
C VAL A 138 10.64 -1.57 -12.11
N ASP A 139 10.71 -0.30 -11.74
CA ASP A 139 11.69 0.63 -12.28
C ASP A 139 12.88 0.81 -11.33
N GLU A 140 12.64 1.35 -10.13
CA GLU A 140 13.71 1.60 -9.15
C GLU A 140 13.19 1.73 -7.71
N TRP A 141 14.12 1.74 -6.75
CA TRP A 141 13.84 2.13 -5.37
C TRP A 141 14.22 3.59 -5.16
N ALA A 142 13.29 4.39 -4.66
CA ALA A 142 13.54 5.77 -4.24
C ALA A 142 13.58 5.89 -2.70
N ASP A 143 14.17 6.99 -2.24
CA ASP A 143 14.50 7.24 -0.84
C ASP A 143 13.30 7.70 0.00
N ALA A 144 13.56 7.86 1.29
CA ALA A 144 12.64 8.39 2.28
C ALA A 144 12.11 9.80 1.95
N ALA A 145 12.92 10.65 1.31
CA ALA A 145 12.51 12.01 0.98
C ALA A 145 11.46 11.99 -0.15
N GLU A 146 11.63 11.12 -1.13
CA GLU A 146 10.64 10.89 -2.18
C GLU A 146 9.35 10.30 -1.61
N ALA A 147 9.45 9.38 -0.65
CA ALA A 147 8.28 8.82 0.03
C ALA A 147 7.46 9.90 0.76
N GLU A 148 8.12 10.77 1.52
CA GLU A 148 7.47 11.90 2.20
C GLU A 148 6.83 12.88 1.22
N ARG A 149 7.48 13.14 0.07
CA ARG A 149 6.92 13.99 -0.99
C ARG A 149 5.61 13.40 -1.53
N LEU A 150 5.61 12.10 -1.90
CA LEU A 150 4.42 11.45 -2.46
C LEU A 150 3.25 11.43 -1.46
N VAL A 151 3.54 11.16 -0.19
CA VAL A 151 2.52 11.19 0.87
C VAL A 151 1.94 12.60 1.01
N GLY A 152 2.79 13.62 1.08
CA GLY A 152 2.35 15.03 1.16
C GLY A 152 1.47 15.44 -0.02
N GLU A 153 1.89 15.13 -1.24
CA GLU A 153 1.10 15.40 -2.45
C GLU A 153 -0.22 14.64 -2.47
N ALA A 154 -0.27 13.42 -1.93
CA ALA A 154 -1.50 12.65 -1.86
C ALA A 154 -2.50 13.24 -0.84
N PHE A 155 -2.03 13.81 0.27
CA PHE A 155 -2.88 14.57 1.19
C PHE A 155 -3.40 15.86 0.54
N GLU A 156 -2.54 16.59 -0.18
CA GLU A 156 -2.95 17.80 -0.91
C GLU A 156 -4.03 17.47 -1.94
N ARG A 157 -3.82 16.44 -2.77
CA ARG A 157 -4.81 15.99 -3.76
C ARG A 157 -6.14 15.58 -3.11
N PHE A 158 -6.11 14.87 -1.99
CA PHE A 158 -7.32 14.47 -1.27
C PHE A 158 -8.12 15.69 -0.79
N ALA A 159 -7.44 16.71 -0.25
CA ALA A 159 -8.07 17.95 0.17
C ALA A 159 -8.68 18.74 -1.00
N GLU A 160 -7.97 18.81 -2.14
CA GLU A 160 -8.46 19.47 -3.36
C GLU A 160 -9.70 18.80 -3.96
N HIS A 161 -9.85 17.49 -3.77
CA HIS A 161 -10.99 16.68 -4.21
C HIS A 161 -12.06 16.51 -3.13
N GLU A 162 -12.08 17.39 -2.12
CA GLU A 162 -13.08 17.42 -1.04
C GLU A 162 -13.22 16.08 -0.28
N GLY A 163 -12.13 15.31 -0.20
CA GLY A 163 -12.08 14.02 0.48
C GLY A 163 -12.78 12.87 -0.24
N VAL A 164 -13.01 13.02 -1.55
CA VAL A 164 -13.65 11.98 -2.37
C VAL A 164 -12.58 11.13 -3.06
N THR A 165 -12.59 9.83 -2.78
CA THR A 165 -11.81 8.81 -3.51
C THR A 165 -12.70 8.08 -4.50
N LYS A 166 -12.11 7.30 -5.40
CA LYS A 166 -12.86 6.27 -6.10
C LYS A 166 -13.47 5.30 -5.08
N THR A 167 -14.72 4.92 -5.30
CA THR A 167 -15.38 3.87 -4.52
C THR A 167 -14.95 2.53 -5.07
N GLN A 168 -13.95 1.90 -4.46
CA GLN A 168 -13.68 0.49 -4.71
C GLN A 168 -14.82 -0.34 -4.09
N GLY A 169 -15.57 -1.12 -4.88
CA GLY A 169 -16.71 -1.91 -4.36
C GLY A 169 -18.09 -1.21 -4.32
N GLU A 170 -18.26 -0.07 -5.00
CA GLU A 170 -19.54 0.62 -5.37
C GLU A 170 -20.68 0.73 -4.31
N GLY A 171 -20.39 0.72 -3.00
CA GLY A 171 -21.42 0.44 -2.00
C GLY A 171 -22.25 1.62 -1.48
N ILE A 172 -23.56 1.35 -1.30
CA ILE A 172 -24.40 1.89 -0.22
C ILE A 172 -24.55 0.76 0.82
N ALA A 173 -24.21 1.01 2.09
CA ALA A 173 -24.36 0.02 3.15
C ALA A 173 -25.85 -0.30 3.42
N PRO A 174 -26.22 -1.56 3.75
CA PRO A 174 -27.62 -1.92 4.04
C PRO A 174 -28.13 -1.19 5.28
N SER A 175 -29.42 -0.83 5.29
CA SER A 175 -30.08 -0.12 6.41
C SER A 175 -30.24 -0.96 7.68
N THR A 176 -29.86 -2.23 7.63
CA THR A 176 -29.83 -3.16 8.76
C THR A 176 -28.64 -4.10 8.58
N LEU A 177 -27.81 -4.21 9.63
CA LEU A 177 -26.79 -5.25 9.76
C LEU A 177 -27.44 -6.64 9.93
#